data_AF-A0A2V9JPM7-F1
#
_entry.id   AF-A0A2V9JPM7-F1
#
_cell.length_a   1.000
_cell.length_b   1.000
_cell.length_c   1.000
_cell.angle_alpha   90.00
_cell.angle_beta   90.00
_cell.angle_gamma   90.00
#
_symmetry.space_group_name_H-M   'P 1'
#
loop_
_entity.id
_entity.type
_entity.pdbx_description
1 polymer ?
#
loop_
_entity_poly.entity_id
_entity_poly.type
_entity_poly.pdbx_seq_one_letter_code
_entity_poly.pdbx_strand_id
1 'polypeptide(L)'
;MRTRLGRLIDATRNHRFRCFDGWKRLDQLQIEEKIALPRGPADASWDAVASIEGKGEEEVFDLTVPCHHSFVANDLIVHNSIEQDADVVLFIYREELYDPSEENAGVADLIIGKQRNGPTGSFKLAFIKQYTKFANLWQEQ
;
A
#
# COMPACT_ATOMS: atom_id res chain seq x y z
N MET A 1 7.30 -14.73 -8.29
CA MET A 1 8.67 -15.12 -7.87
C MET A 1 8.65 -16.48 -7.20
N ARG A 2 9.64 -17.33 -7.49
CA ARG A 2 9.85 -18.63 -6.86
C ARG A 2 11.20 -18.68 -6.15
N THR A 3 11.25 -19.27 -4.95
CA THR A 3 12.50 -19.55 -4.21
C THR A 3 12.94 -21.00 -4.37
N ARG A 4 14.19 -21.31 -4.02
CA ARG A 4 14.74 -22.68 -4.12
C ARG A 4 14.04 -23.69 -3.21
N LEU A 5 13.61 -23.28 -2.01
CA LEU A 5 12.80 -24.13 -1.12
C LEU A 5 11.33 -24.25 -1.59
N GLY A 6 11.00 -23.73 -2.77
CA GLY A 6 9.71 -23.89 -3.42
C GLY A 6 8.65 -22.88 -2.99
N ARG A 7 9.01 -21.81 -2.26
CA ARG A 7 8.08 -20.74 -1.92
C ARG A 7 7.71 -19.92 -3.14
N LEU A 8 6.47 -19.48 -3.20
CA LEU A 8 5.89 -18.76 -4.33
C LEU A 8 5.17 -17.51 -3.83
N ILE A 9 5.46 -16.39 -4.47
CA ILE A 9 4.74 -15.15 -4.24
C ILE A 9 4.55 -14.39 -5.55
N ASP A 10 3.34 -13.88 -5.74
CA ASP A 10 3.02 -12.93 -6.79
C ASP A 10 2.94 -11.55 -6.15
N ALA A 11 3.71 -10.61 -6.68
CA ALA A 11 3.83 -9.26 -6.13
C ALA A 11 4.15 -8.26 -7.24
N THR A 12 3.87 -6.98 -6.99
CA THR A 12 4.19 -5.91 -7.94
C THR A 12 5.70 -5.71 -8.07
N ARG A 13 6.14 -5.13 -9.19
CA ARG A 13 7.57 -4.90 -9.49
C ARG A 13 8.30 -4.06 -8.43
N ASN A 14 7.61 -3.11 -7.80
CA ASN A 14 8.15 -2.25 -6.75
C ASN A 14 8.11 -2.90 -5.35
N HIS A 15 7.46 -4.05 -5.20
CA HIS A 15 7.33 -4.69 -3.90
C HIS A 15 8.69 -5.10 -3.35
N ARG A 16 8.95 -4.80 -2.08
CA ARG A 16 10.27 -5.01 -1.48
C ARG A 16 10.36 -6.29 -0.67
N PHE A 17 11.47 -6.99 -0.83
CA PHE A 17 11.83 -8.21 -0.13
C PHE A 17 13.06 -7.97 0.74
N ARG A 18 13.08 -8.60 1.91
CA ARG A 18 14.21 -8.51 2.83
C ARG A 18 15.36 -9.39 2.33
N CYS A 19 16.43 -8.79 1.86
CA CYS A 19 17.67 -9.44 1.45
C CYS A 19 18.74 -9.33 2.55
N PHE A 20 19.84 -10.06 2.38
CA PHE A 20 20.95 -10.06 3.33
C PHE A 20 21.57 -8.66 3.52
N ASP A 21 21.61 -7.87 2.45
CA ASP A 21 22.21 -6.53 2.41
C ASP A 21 21.20 -5.38 2.58
N GLY A 22 19.91 -5.68 2.72
CA GLY A 22 18.89 -4.65 2.85
C GLY A 22 17.54 -5.02 2.25
N TRP A 23 16.66 -4.04 2.11
CA TRP A 23 15.41 -4.21 1.36
C TRP A 23 15.65 -3.91 -0.11
N LYS A 24 15.27 -4.85 -0.99
CA LYS A 24 15.37 -4.69 -2.45
C LYS A 24 14.02 -4.90 -3.10
N ARG A 25 13.76 -4.15 -4.17
CA ARG A 25 12.55 -4.30 -4.98
C ARG A 25 12.60 -5.60 -5.79
N LEU A 26 11.43 -6.17 -6.09
CA LEU A 26 11.34 -7.38 -6.90
C LEU A 26 12.05 -7.25 -8.25
N ASP A 27 11.96 -6.09 -8.89
CA ASP A 27 12.63 -5.80 -10.17
C ASP A 27 14.15 -5.59 -10.09
N GLN A 28 14.69 -5.49 -8.88
CA GLN A 28 16.14 -5.37 -8.61
C GLN A 28 16.76 -6.67 -8.13
N LEU A 29 15.94 -7.68 -7.79
CA LEU A 29 16.43 -8.97 -7.32
C LEU A 29 17.06 -9.77 -8.45
N GLN A 30 18.14 -10.47 -8.13
CA GLN A 30 18.80 -11.40 -9.03
C GLN A 30 18.50 -12.85 -8.66
N ILE A 31 18.57 -13.75 -9.65
CA ILE A 31 18.57 -15.20 -9.38
C ILE A 31 19.78 -15.50 -8.47
N GLU A 32 19.63 -16.47 -7.56
CA GLU A 32 20.59 -16.83 -6.50
C GLU A 32 20.65 -15.87 -5.31
N GLU A 33 20.00 -14.71 -5.39
CA GLU A 33 20.00 -13.75 -4.30
C GLU A 33 19.21 -14.26 -3.10
N LYS A 34 19.75 -14.03 -1.90
CA LYS A 34 19.19 -14.54 -0.65
C LYS A 34 18.15 -13.59 -0.08
N ILE A 35 16.92 -14.09 0.05
CA ILE A 35 15.80 -13.41 0.67
C ILE A 35 15.42 -14.08 2.00
N ALA A 36 14.86 -13.31 2.92
CA ALA A 36 14.53 -13.75 4.26
C ALA A 36 13.20 -14.53 4.29
N LEU A 37 13.25 -15.72 4.85
CA LEU A 37 12.09 -16.52 5.24
C LEU A 37 11.97 -16.50 6.77
N PRO A 38 10.77 -16.33 7.33
CA PRO A 38 10.57 -16.37 8.77
C PRO A 38 10.80 -17.78 9.30
N ARG A 39 11.60 -17.90 10.37
CA ARG A 39 11.74 -19.15 11.16
C ARG A 39 11.09 -19.04 12.53
N GLY A 40 10.82 -17.83 13.01
CA GLY A 40 10.17 -17.56 14.29
C GLY A 40 9.98 -16.06 14.51
N PRO A 41 9.53 -15.63 15.72
CA PRO A 41 9.19 -14.24 16.01
C PRO A 41 10.35 -13.23 15.89
N ALA A 42 11.59 -13.73 15.97
CA ALA A 42 12.81 -12.92 15.91
C ALA A 42 13.94 -13.62 15.12
N ASP A 43 13.60 -14.66 14.33
CA ASP A 43 14.59 -15.43 13.57
C ASP A 43 14.18 -15.56 12.11
N ALA A 44 15.17 -15.43 11.22
CA ALA A 44 15.00 -15.52 9.79
C ALA A 44 16.05 -16.48 9.20
N SER A 45 15.59 -17.33 8.30
CA SER A 45 16.45 -18.08 7.40
C SER A 45 16.57 -17.41 6.05
N TRP A 46 17.58 -17.80 5.29
CA TRP A 46 17.85 -17.22 3.98
C TRP A 46 17.64 -18.26 2.91
N ASP A 47 16.80 -17.94 1.93
CA ASP A 47 16.57 -18.78 0.76
C ASP A 47 16.89 -18.02 -0.52
N ALA A 48 17.37 -18.74 -1.52
CA ALA A 48 17.79 -18.13 -2.78
C ALA A 48 16.61 -18.01 -3.75
N VAL A 49 16.54 -16.90 -4.48
CA VAL A 49 15.61 -16.72 -5.59
C VAL A 49 15.95 -17.71 -6.70
N ALA A 50 14.98 -18.53 -7.11
CA ALA A 50 15.12 -19.51 -8.18
C ALA A 50 14.63 -18.96 -9.52
N SER A 51 13.49 -18.26 -9.55
CA SER A 51 12.99 -17.59 -10.75
C SER A 51 12.12 -16.36 -10.44
N ILE A 52 12.12 -15.41 -11.39
CA ILE A 52 11.25 -14.24 -11.39
C ILE A 52 10.60 -14.19 -12.77
N GLU A 53 9.27 -14.30 -12.80
CA GLU A 53 8.47 -14.34 -14.02
C GLU A 53 7.36 -13.29 -13.92
N GLY A 54 7.07 -12.60 -15.03
CA GLY A 54 5.98 -11.63 -15.12
C GLY A 54 4.66 -12.33 -15.43
N LYS A 55 3.63 -12.08 -14.61
CA LYS A 55 2.33 -12.77 -14.70
C LYS A 55 1.20 -11.94 -15.35
N GLY A 56 1.47 -10.67 -15.66
CA GLY A 56 0.48 -9.74 -16.24
C GLY A 56 -0.17 -8.84 -15.20
N GLU A 57 -1.36 -8.32 -15.52
CA GLU A 57 -2.17 -7.51 -14.62
C GLU A 57 -3.11 -8.41 -13.81
N GLU A 58 -2.99 -8.36 -12.49
CA GLU A 58 -3.84 -9.07 -11.52
C GLU A 58 -4.28 -8.10 -10.43
N GLU A 59 -5.39 -8.40 -9.74
CA GLU A 59 -5.76 -7.67 -8.53
C GLU A 59 -4.72 -7.93 -7.42
N VAL A 60 -4.19 -6.86 -6.86
CA VAL A 60 -3.15 -6.90 -5.82
C VAL A 60 -3.65 -6.25 -4.54
N PHE A 61 -3.28 -6.84 -3.42
CA PHE A 61 -3.66 -6.39 -2.08
C PHE A 61 -2.41 -6.12 -1.23
N ASP A 62 -2.53 -5.22 -0.27
CA ASP A 62 -1.47 -4.89 0.68
C ASP A 62 -2.08 -4.73 2.08
N LEU A 63 -1.27 -4.92 3.12
CA LEU A 63 -1.70 -4.82 4.51
C LEU A 63 -0.89 -3.72 5.22
N THR A 64 -1.57 -2.84 5.95
CA THR A 64 -0.88 -1.88 6.82
C THR A 64 -0.63 -2.50 8.19
N VAL A 65 0.61 -2.89 8.45
CA VAL A 65 1.09 -3.25 9.80
C VAL A 65 1.71 -2.04 10.51
N PRO A 66 1.16 -1.61 11.67
CA PRO A 66 1.76 -0.55 12.48
C PRO A 66 3.17 -0.91 12.97
N CYS A 67 4.02 0.11 13.12
CA CYS A 67 5.41 0.06 13.62
C CYS A 67 6.44 -0.65 12.74
N HIS A 68 6.17 -1.87 12.26
CA HIS A 68 7.19 -2.71 11.60
C HIS A 68 7.15 -2.63 10.07
N HIS A 69 6.07 -2.08 9.50
CA HIS A 69 5.86 -1.85 8.06
C HIS A 69 6.20 -3.06 7.17
N SER A 70 6.09 -4.27 7.72
CA SER A 70 6.37 -5.54 7.06
C SER A 70 5.53 -6.65 7.68
N PHE A 71 5.24 -7.68 6.90
CA PHE A 71 4.47 -8.84 7.31
C PHE A 71 4.95 -10.10 6.58
N VAL A 72 4.40 -11.25 6.97
CA VAL A 72 4.68 -12.53 6.32
C VAL A 72 3.54 -12.85 5.35
N ALA A 73 3.89 -13.08 4.08
CA ALA A 73 2.98 -13.56 3.04
C ALA A 73 3.61 -14.77 2.34
N ASN A 74 2.90 -15.89 2.26
CA ASN A 74 3.41 -17.15 1.69
C ASN A 74 4.81 -17.56 2.21
N ASP A 75 5.00 -17.46 3.53
CA ASP A 75 6.29 -17.69 4.22
C ASP A 75 7.44 -16.79 3.75
N LEU A 76 7.14 -15.60 3.20
CA LEU A 76 8.12 -14.60 2.80
C LEU A 76 7.90 -13.32 3.58
N ILE A 77 9.00 -12.70 4.02
CA ILE A 77 8.94 -11.40 4.70
C ILE A 77 8.86 -10.30 3.64
N VAL A 78 7.74 -9.60 3.63
CA VAL A 78 7.36 -8.58 2.64
C VAL A 78 7.10 -7.23 3.29
N HIS A 79 7.29 -6.14 2.54
CA HIS A 79 7.13 -4.77 3.03
C HIS A 79 5.80 -4.16 2.60
N ASN A 80 5.19 -3.31 3.44
CA ASN A 80 4.02 -2.51 3.07
C ASN A 80 4.42 -1.59 1.89
N SER A 81 4.03 -1.92 0.67
CA SER A 81 4.61 -1.30 -0.53
C SER A 81 3.76 -0.16 -1.07
N ILE A 82 2.43 -0.22 -0.94
CA ILE A 82 1.53 0.77 -1.56
C ILE A 82 1.53 2.08 -0.78
N GLU A 83 1.27 2.04 0.53
CA GLU A 83 1.23 3.24 1.37
C GLU A 83 2.61 3.92 1.43
N GLN A 84 3.69 3.14 1.46
CA GLN A 84 5.04 3.66 1.64
C GLN A 84 5.59 4.33 0.39
N ASP A 85 5.24 3.83 -0.80
CA ASP A 85 5.66 4.43 -2.07
C ASP A 85 4.81 5.64 -2.48
N ALA A 86 3.57 5.78 -1.97
CA ALA A 86 2.71 6.92 -2.27
C ALA A 86 3.34 8.26 -1.82
N ASP A 87 3.35 9.25 -2.71
CA ASP A 87 3.70 10.63 -2.34
C ASP A 87 2.57 11.29 -1.55
N VAL A 88 1.32 10.94 -1.88
CA VAL A 88 0.09 11.42 -1.22
C VAL A 88 -0.86 10.26 -0.98
N VAL A 89 -1.47 10.19 0.20
CA VAL A 89 -2.58 9.28 0.50
C VAL A 89 -3.78 10.11 0.92
N LEU A 90 -4.89 9.93 0.21
CA LEU A 90 -6.13 10.66 0.41
C LEU A 90 -7.24 9.69 0.79
N PHE A 91 -7.96 10.01 1.87
CA PHE A 91 -9.21 9.35 2.21
C PHE A 91 -10.37 10.28 1.87
N ILE A 92 -11.41 9.72 1.27
CA ILE A 92 -12.65 10.42 0.98
C ILE A 92 -13.71 9.82 1.89
N TYR A 93 -14.24 10.64 2.79
CA TYR A 93 -15.37 10.27 3.65
C TYR A 93 -16.60 11.08 3.24
N ARG A 94 -17.70 10.38 2.98
CA ARG A 94 -18.99 10.97 2.61
C ARG A 94 -20.04 10.51 3.59
N GLU A 95 -20.30 11.35 4.59
CA GLU A 95 -21.26 11.06 5.66
C GLU A 95 -22.66 10.77 5.11
N GLU A 96 -23.08 11.47 4.06
CA GLU A 96 -24.37 11.26 3.38
C GLU A 96 -24.60 9.84 2.83
N LEU A 97 -23.56 9.00 2.74
CA LEU A 97 -23.68 7.60 2.33
C LEU A 97 -24.03 6.67 3.50
N TYR A 98 -23.76 7.10 4.72
CA TYR A 98 -23.92 6.28 5.94
C TYR A 98 -25.06 6.79 6.82
N ASP A 99 -25.17 8.11 7.01
CA ASP A 99 -26.22 8.77 7.79
C ASP A 99 -26.74 10.01 7.05
N PRO A 100 -27.67 9.86 6.10
CA PRO A 100 -28.10 10.96 5.23
C PRO A 100 -28.89 12.02 5.99
N SER A 101 -28.47 13.28 5.90
CA SER A 101 -29.19 14.45 6.42
C SER A 101 -29.19 15.59 5.40
N GLU A 102 -30.06 16.58 5.57
CA GLU A 102 -30.02 17.79 4.72
C GLU A 102 -28.71 18.57 4.89
N GLU A 103 -28.09 18.51 6.07
CA GLU A 103 -26.87 19.26 6.39
C GLU A 103 -25.60 18.67 5.74
N ASN A 104 -25.57 17.35 5.51
CA ASN A 104 -24.42 16.67 4.91
C ASN A 104 -24.59 16.33 3.43
N ALA A 105 -25.74 16.69 2.84
CA ALA A 105 -26.05 16.43 1.45
C ALA A 105 -25.00 17.08 0.52
N GLY A 106 -24.30 16.24 -0.24
CA GLY A 106 -23.26 16.71 -1.15
C GLY A 106 -22.02 17.29 -0.45
N VAL A 107 -21.76 16.95 0.80
CA VAL A 107 -20.52 17.28 1.51
C VAL A 107 -19.62 16.04 1.57
N ALA A 108 -18.32 16.23 1.33
CA ALA A 108 -17.30 15.20 1.50
C ALA A 108 -16.12 15.74 2.29
N ASP A 109 -15.67 14.97 3.29
CA ASP A 109 -14.41 15.21 3.98
C ASP A 109 -13.27 14.57 3.17
N LEU A 110 -12.33 15.41 2.72
CA LEU A 110 -11.09 14.97 2.11
C LEU A 110 -9.99 15.01 3.16
N ILE A 111 -9.38 13.86 3.44
CA ILE A 111 -8.36 13.71 4.48
C ILE A 111 -7.05 13.31 3.81
N ILE A 112 -6.05 14.19 3.88
CA ILE A 112 -4.68 13.91 3.46
C ILE A 112 -3.98 13.17 4.60
N GLY A 113 -3.97 11.84 4.53
CA GLY A 113 -3.31 10.98 5.52
C GLY A 113 -1.79 10.93 5.36
N LYS A 114 -1.28 11.14 4.14
CA LYS A 114 0.16 11.22 3.84
C LYS A 114 0.41 12.28 2.77
N GLN A 115 1.48 13.05 2.91
CA GLN A 115 1.97 14.02 1.93
C GLN A 115 3.48 14.20 2.13
N ARG A 116 4.32 13.77 1.18
CA ARG A 116 5.78 13.90 1.31
C ARG A 116 6.28 15.35 1.15
N ASN A 117 5.59 16.13 0.32
CA ASN A 117 6.02 17.46 -0.10
C ASN A 117 5.12 18.58 0.43
N GLY A 118 4.37 18.33 1.51
CA GLY A 118 3.43 19.31 2.05
C GLY A 118 2.75 18.84 3.33
N PRO A 119 1.84 19.66 3.88
CA PRO A 119 1.11 19.32 5.08
C PRO A 119 0.08 18.23 4.84
N THR A 120 -0.17 17.44 5.88
CA THR A 120 -1.36 16.61 6.04
C THR A 120 -2.49 17.44 6.67
N GLY A 121 -3.72 16.94 6.61
CA GLY A 121 -4.89 17.63 7.16
C GLY A 121 -6.18 17.17 6.53
N SER A 122 -7.30 17.73 7.00
CA SER A 122 -8.63 17.44 6.46
C SER A 122 -9.36 18.74 6.10
N PHE A 123 -10.17 18.69 5.05
CA PHE A 123 -11.02 19.79 4.64
C PHE A 123 -12.28 19.28 3.94
N LYS A 124 -13.35 20.06 4.05
CA LYS A 124 -14.65 19.75 3.44
C LYS A 124 -14.72 20.29 2.03
N LEU A 125 -15.26 19.49 1.12
CA LEU A 125 -15.54 19.83 -0.27
C LEU A 125 -17.00 19.56 -0.60
N ALA A 126 -17.53 20.30 -1.58
CA ALA A 126 -18.81 19.97 -2.19
C ALA A 126 -18.62 18.81 -3.18
N PHE A 127 -19.44 17.77 -3.08
CA PHE A 127 -19.48 16.62 -3.98
C PHE A 127 -20.71 16.65 -4.89
N ILE A 128 -20.48 16.90 -6.18
CA ILE A 128 -21.52 16.97 -7.20
C ILE A 128 -21.70 15.59 -7.82
N LYS A 129 -22.65 14.82 -7.27
CA LYS A 129 -22.90 13.40 -7.60
C LYS A 129 -22.98 13.11 -9.10
N GLN A 130 -23.74 13.93 -9.84
CA GLN A 130 -24.00 13.73 -11.27
C GLN A 130 -22.74 13.80 -12.16
N TYR A 131 -21.65 14.37 -11.65
CA TYR A 131 -20.39 14.53 -12.37
C TYR A 131 -19.22 13.87 -11.65
N THR A 132 -19.45 13.23 -10.50
CA THR A 132 -18.40 12.70 -9.60
C THR A 132 -17.29 13.76 -9.36
N LYS A 133 -17.71 15.01 -9.16
CA LYS A 133 -16.82 16.17 -9.09
C LYS A 133 -16.76 16.73 -7.68
N PHE A 134 -15.56 16.99 -7.21
CA PHE A 134 -15.33 17.79 -6.00
C PHE A 134 -15.15 19.27 -6.39
N ALA A 135 -15.78 20.16 -5.64
CA ALA A 135 -15.69 21.59 -5.80
C ALA A 135 -15.43 22.25 -4.44
N ASN A 136 -14.93 23.49 -4.47
CA ASN A 136 -14.80 24.29 -3.27
C ASN A 136 -16.18 24.38 -2.60
N LEU A 137 -16.23 24.02 -1.33
CA LEU A 137 -17.39 24.28 -0.50
C LEU A 137 -17.39 25.80 -0.25
N TRP A 138 -18.27 26.53 -0.94
CA TRP A 138 -18.44 27.95 -0.66
C TRP A 138 -19.00 28.10 0.75
N GLN A 139 -18.18 28.60 1.67
CA GLN A 139 -18.65 29.11 2.95
C GLN A 139 -18.52 30.64 2.87
N GLU A 140 -19.64 31.35 3.06
CA GLU A 140 -19.58 32.79 3.32
C GLU A 140 -18.68 33.00 4.56
N GLN A 141 -17.65 33.84 4.41
CA GLN A 141 -16.80 34.28 5.52
C GLN A 141 -17.52 35.30 6.40
#